data_AF-A0A1H3NR62-F1
#
_entry.id   AF-A0A1H3NR62-F1
#
_cell.length_a   1.000
_cell.length_b   1.000
_cell.length_c   1.000
_cell.angle_alpha   90.00
_cell.angle_beta   90.00
_cell.angle_gamma   90.00
#
_symmetry.space_group_name_H-M   'P 1'
#
loop_
_entity.id
_entity.type
_entity.pdbx_description
1 polymer ?
#
loop_
_entity_poly.entity_id
_entity_poly.type
_entity_poly.pdbx_seq_one_letter_code
_entity_poly.pdbx_strand_id
1 'polypeptide(L)' 'MIDKSAHSLTEALSQIKDGSTIMIGGFGTAGQPAELIDG' A
#
# COMPACT_ATOMS: atom_id res chain seq x y z
N MET A 1 11.53 10.33 -17.15
CA MET A 1 10.97 9.93 -15.83
C MET A 1 10.17 8.66 -16.05
N ILE A 2 10.23 7.69 -15.13
CA ILE A 2 9.56 6.38 -15.29
C ILE A 2 8.21 6.42 -14.55
N ASP A 3 7.16 5.90 -15.20
CA ASP A 3 5.85 5.70 -14.59
C ASP A 3 5.89 4.49 -13.64
N LYS A 4 5.28 4.64 -12.45
CA LYS A 4 5.19 3.61 -11.40
C LYS A 4 3.74 3.37 -10.95
N SER A 5 2.77 3.81 -11.74
CA SER A 5 1.37 3.47 -11.49
C SER A 5 1.16 1.96 -11.67
N ALA A 6 0.31 1.39 -10.83
CA ALA A 6 -0.14 0.00 -10.94
C ALA A 6 -1.63 0.01 -11.31
N HIS A 7 -2.08 -0.98 -12.08
CA HIS A 7 -3.46 -1.04 -12.57
C HIS A 7 -4.40 -1.76 -11.60
N SER A 8 -3.88 -2.36 -10.53
CA SER A 8 -4.67 -3.04 -9.49
C SER A 8 -3.97 -3.02 -8.12
N LEU A 9 -4.73 -3.22 -7.05
CA LEU A 9 -4.18 -3.36 -5.69
C LEU A 9 -3.25 -4.57 -5.58
N THR A 10 -3.65 -5.71 -6.14
CA THR A 10 -2.85 -6.94 -6.10
C THR A 10 -1.49 -6.74 -6.75
N GLU A 11 -1.43 -6.05 -7.90
CA GLU A 11 -0.16 -5.70 -8.55
C GLU A 11 0.68 -4.79 -7.65
N ALA A 12 0.10 -3.74 -7.08
CA ALA A 12 0.78 -2.79 -6.21
C ALA A 12 1.36 -3.44 -4.93
N LEU A 13 0.65 -4.44 -4.38
CA LEU A 13 1.00 -5.13 -3.13
C LEU A 13 1.83 -6.41 -3.35
N SER A 14 1.93 -6.92 -4.59
CA SER A 14 2.56 -8.20 -4.94
C SER A 14 4.00 -8.39 -4.47
N GLN A 15 4.72 -7.29 -4.24
CA GLN A 15 6.11 -7.30 -3.76
C GLN A 15 6.25 -7.44 -2.24
N ILE A 16 5.16 -7.29 -1.48
CA ILE A 16 5.14 -7.44 -0.02
C ILE A 16 5.12 -8.93 0.32
N LYS A 17 6.02 -9.35 1.19
CA LYS A 17 6.19 -10.75 1.60
C LYS A 17 5.77 -10.95 3.05
N ASP A 18 5.48 -12.20 3.41
CA ASP A 18 5.20 -12.57 4.80
C ASP A 18 6.34 -12.15 5.73
N GLY A 19 5.97 -11.63 6.90
CA GLY A 19 6.93 -11.12 7.90
C GLY A 19 7.53 -9.75 7.57
N SER A 20 7.10 -9.07 6.50
CA SER A 20 7.55 -7.70 6.21
C SER A 20 7.13 -6.74 7.32
N THR A 21 8.01 -5.81 7.68
CA THR A 21 7.66 -4.64 8.50
C THR A 21 7.34 -3.48 7.57
N ILE A 22 6.12 -2.94 7.64
CA ILE A 22 5.63 -1.88 6.77
C ILE A 22 5.32 -0.63 7.60
N MET A 23 5.74 0.54 7.12
CA MET A 23 5.34 1.82 7.69
C MET A 23 4.01 2.28 7.08
N ILE A 24 3.02 2.53 7.92
CA ILE A 24 1.71 3.04 7.52
C ILE A 24 1.57 4.47 8.04
N GLY A 25 1.31 5.41 7.13
CA GLY A 25 1.05 6.81 7.48
C GLY A 25 -0.39 7.02 7.99
N GLY A 26 -0.60 8.10 8.74
CA GLY A 26 -1.92 8.54 9.19
C GLY A 26 -1.94 9.03 10.66
N PHE A 27 -3.02 9.73 11.03
CA PHE A 27 -3.34 10.07 12.42
C PHE A 27 -4.79 9.67 12.72
N GLY A 28 -4.96 8.58 13.47
CA GLY A 28 -6.26 7.89 13.51
C GLY A 28 -6.63 7.42 12.10
N THR A 29 -7.82 7.77 11.62
CA THR A 29 -8.26 7.48 10.24
C THR A 29 -7.82 8.55 9.22
N ALA A 30 -7.35 9.72 9.67
CA ALA A 30 -7.00 10.81 8.78
C ALA A 30 -5.69 10.53 8.04
N GLY A 31 -5.73 10.52 6.70
CA GLY A 31 -4.55 10.33 5.85
C GLY A 31 -4.01 8.90 5.81
N GLN A 32 -4.75 7.92 6.35
CA GLN A 32 -4.40 6.51 6.26
C GLN A 32 -4.73 5.97 4.85
N PRO A 33 -3.88 5.12 4.25
CA PRO A 33 -4.16 4.49 2.96
C PRO A 33 -5.13 3.32 3.14
N ALA A 34 -6.38 3.60 3.49
CA ALA A 34 -7.38 2.59 3.88
C ALA A 34 -7.59 1.52 2.79
N GLU A 35 -7.66 1.91 1.52
CA GLU A 35 -7.86 0.97 0.42
C GLU A 35 -6.72 -0.06 0.32
N LEU A 36 -5.47 0.35 0.58
CA LEU A 36 -4.32 -0.56 0.57
C LEU A 36 -4.26 -1.48 1.79
N ILE A 37 -4.94 -1.14 2.87
CA ILE A 37 -4.99 -1.93 4.11
C ILE A 37 -6.12 -2.96 4.05
N ASP A 38 -7.25 -2.56 3.47
CA ASP A 38 -8.46 -3.40 3.39
C ASP A 38 -8.43 -4.39 2.21
N GLY A 39 -7.55 -4.17 1.23
CA GLY A 39 -7.46 -4.94 -0.02
C GLY A 39 -6.59 -6.20 0.00
#